data_AF-A0A7C7TSU8-F1
#
_entry.id   AF-A0A7C7TSU8-F1
#
_cell.length_a   1.000
_cell.length_b   1.000
_cell.length_c   1.000
_cell.angle_alpha   90.00
_cell.angle_beta   90.00
_cell.angle_gamma   90.00
#
_symmetry.space_group_name_H-M   'P 1'
#
loop_
_entity.id
_entity.type
_entity.pdbx_description
1 polymer ?
#
loop_
_entity_poly.entity_id
_entity_poly.type
_entity_poly.pdbx_seq_one_letter_code
_entity_poly.pdbx_strand_id
1 'polypeptide(L)'
;MMMRWVMLSACAVALVRFAQADPPENYYTTITGKTGRELRSALHNIIDDHRVIKYSSKNPDTADALAKLDADPNNPNSVILIYSRRSEPISNFGTSSGWNREHLWCNSYGIDKRGPAYSDLHNLKPAARHYLNSPRHLPLS
;
A
#
# COMPACT_ATOMS: atom_id res chain seq x y z
N MET A 1 -50.30 30.11 33.74
CA MET A 1 -49.66 28.80 33.49
C MET A 1 -49.13 28.82 32.06
N MET A 2 -47.87 29.19 31.79
CA MET A 2 -46.62 28.44 32.03
C MET A 2 -46.68 27.11 31.26
N MET A 3 -45.99 26.94 30.13
CA MET A 3 -44.56 26.62 30.11
C MET A 3 -43.93 26.90 28.73
N ARG A 4 -42.84 27.68 28.70
CA ARG A 4 -41.93 27.87 27.55
C ARG A 4 -41.04 26.62 27.43
N TRP A 5 -41.07 25.93 26.30
CA TRP A 5 -40.08 24.89 25.97
C TRP A 5 -39.11 25.48 24.94
N VAL A 6 -38.00 26.04 25.42
CA VAL A 6 -36.88 26.42 24.57
C VAL A 6 -36.08 25.16 24.31
N MET A 7 -36.27 24.53 23.15
CA MET A 7 -35.40 23.45 22.67
C MET A 7 -34.03 24.07 22.33
N LEU A 8 -33.08 24.01 23.26
CA LEU A 8 -31.67 24.26 22.94
C LEU A 8 -31.17 23.09 22.08
N SER A 9 -31.17 23.28 20.76
CA SER A 9 -30.41 22.43 19.86
C SER A 9 -28.93 22.81 19.98
N ALA A 10 -28.19 22.07 20.79
CA ALA A 10 -26.73 22.14 20.79
C ALA A 10 -26.22 21.44 19.52
N CYS A 11 -26.02 22.21 18.44
CA CYS A 11 -25.23 21.76 17.31
C CYS A 11 -23.80 21.51 17.79
N ALA A 12 -23.48 20.25 18.09
CA ALA A 12 -22.10 19.82 18.25
C ALA A 12 -21.40 19.97 16.90
N VAL A 13 -20.65 21.06 16.72
CA VAL A 13 -19.73 21.21 15.59
C VAL A 13 -18.60 20.20 15.81
N ALA A 14 -18.71 19.04 15.17
CA ALA A 14 -17.60 18.10 15.10
C ALA A 14 -16.46 18.78 14.34
N LEU A 15 -15.35 19.06 15.02
CA LEU A 15 -14.11 19.46 14.37
C LEU A 15 -13.63 18.27 13.52
N VAL A 16 -13.99 18.29 12.23
CA VAL A 16 -13.40 17.38 11.25
C VAL A 16 -11.93 17.76 11.13
N ARG A 17 -11.06 16.94 11.70
CA ARG A 17 -9.62 17.03 11.48
C ARG A 17 -9.38 16.63 10.02
N PHE A 18 -9.21 17.60 9.14
CA PHE A 18 -8.61 17.33 7.85
C PHE A 18 -7.18 16.85 8.11
N ALA A 19 -6.85 15.65 7.62
CA ALA A 19 -5.47 15.22 7.60
C ALA A 19 -4.71 16.18 6.69
N GLN A 20 -3.79 16.96 7.25
CA GLN A 20 -2.81 17.68 6.43
C GLN A 20 -1.92 16.63 5.78
N ALA A 21 -1.98 16.56 4.46
CA ALA A 21 -1.09 15.73 3.63
C ALA A 21 0.18 16.51 3.23
N ASP A 22 0.62 17.45 4.07
CA ASP A 22 1.84 18.21 3.86
C ASP A 22 3.03 17.46 4.51
N PRO A 23 4.20 17.45 3.85
CA PRO A 23 5.40 16.95 4.48
C PRO A 23 5.74 17.81 5.73
N PRO A 24 6.46 17.26 6.72
CA PRO A 24 6.92 18.03 7.87
C PRO A 24 7.64 19.30 7.43
N GLU A 25 7.60 20.33 8.28
CA GLU A 25 8.36 21.55 8.03
C GLU A 25 9.85 21.19 7.79
N ASN A 26 10.44 21.84 6.79
CA ASN A 26 11.83 21.63 6.37
C ASN A 26 12.19 20.27 5.75
N TYR A 27 11.23 19.38 5.50
CA TYR A 27 11.49 18.03 4.98
C TYR A 27 12.34 17.98 3.69
N TYR A 28 12.14 18.94 2.76
CA TYR A 28 12.87 19.01 1.49
C TYR A 28 13.96 20.11 1.46
N THR A 29 14.34 20.68 2.60
CA THR A 29 15.35 21.76 2.61
C THR A 29 16.71 21.30 2.10
N THR A 30 17.11 20.07 2.45
CA THR A 30 18.41 19.49 2.10
C THR A 30 18.58 19.19 0.61
N ILE A 31 17.51 19.25 -0.20
CA ILE A 31 17.54 18.96 -1.64
C ILE A 31 17.52 20.22 -2.52
N THR A 32 17.33 21.40 -1.94
CA THR A 32 17.18 22.66 -2.68
C THR A 32 18.43 22.97 -3.51
N GLY A 33 18.25 23.27 -4.81
CA GLY A 33 19.35 23.58 -5.73
C GLY A 33 20.17 22.38 -6.23
N LYS A 34 19.89 21.15 -5.76
CA LYS A 34 20.57 19.94 -6.23
C LYS A 34 19.96 19.43 -7.54
N THR A 35 20.78 18.80 -8.38
CA THR A 35 20.32 18.16 -9.62
C THR A 35 21.01 16.80 -9.84
N GLY A 36 20.49 16.00 -10.77
CA GLY A 36 21.11 14.74 -11.20
C GLY A 36 21.40 13.77 -10.04
N ARG A 37 22.66 13.30 -9.97
CA ARG A 37 23.10 12.33 -8.94
C ARG A 37 23.04 12.88 -7.52
N GLU A 38 23.34 14.17 -7.34
CA GLU A 38 23.31 14.79 -6.02
C GLU A 38 21.89 14.88 -5.48
N LEU A 39 20.93 15.24 -6.33
CA LEU A 39 19.51 15.24 -5.97
C LEU A 39 19.04 13.84 -5.60
N ARG A 40 19.40 12.83 -6.41
CA ARG A 40 19.07 11.43 -6.13
C ARG A 40 19.59 10.97 -4.77
N SER A 41 20.85 11.26 -4.45
CA SER A 41 21.44 10.86 -3.17
C SER A 41 20.80 11.58 -1.99
N ALA A 42 20.54 12.89 -2.13
CA ALA A 42 19.92 13.66 -1.06
C ALA A 42 18.47 13.21 -0.81
N LEU A 43 17.71 12.89 -1.85
CA LEU A 43 16.38 12.27 -1.72
C LEU A 43 16.46 10.90 -1.05
N HIS A 44 17.42 10.06 -1.42
CA HIS A 44 17.60 8.74 -0.83
C HIS A 44 17.83 8.82 0.68
N ASN A 45 18.71 9.70 1.13
CA ASN A 45 19.01 9.91 2.55
C ASN A 45 17.82 10.46 3.36
N ILE A 46 16.80 11.01 2.70
CA ILE A 46 15.57 11.45 3.38
C ILE A 46 14.64 10.24 3.66
N ILE A 47 14.72 9.17 2.86
CA ILE A 47 13.71 8.10 2.80
C ILE A 47 14.24 6.69 3.11
N ASP A 48 15.54 6.52 3.32
CA ASP A 48 16.21 5.22 3.42
C ASP A 48 15.97 4.48 4.76
N ASP A 49 15.70 5.20 5.84
CA ASP A 49 15.46 4.64 7.19
C ASP A 49 14.06 4.03 7.42
N HIS A 50 13.41 3.53 6.36
CA HIS A 50 12.12 2.86 6.49
C HIS A 50 12.27 1.40 6.98
N ARG A 51 11.25 0.91 7.69
CA ARG A 51 11.21 -0.48 8.14
C ARG A 51 10.92 -1.42 6.96
N VAL A 52 11.89 -2.26 6.63
CA VAL A 52 11.74 -3.26 5.55
C VAL A 52 11.06 -4.52 6.07
N ILE A 53 9.93 -4.88 5.47
CA ILE A 53 9.28 -6.19 5.66
C ILE A 53 9.80 -7.13 4.57
N LYS A 54 10.29 -8.31 4.96
CA LYS A 54 11.01 -9.19 4.03
C LYS A 54 10.05 -9.85 3.02
N TYR A 55 10.48 -9.93 1.78
CA TYR A 55 9.89 -10.85 0.79
C TYR A 55 10.43 -12.25 1.06
N SER A 56 9.68 -13.12 1.75
CA SER A 56 10.17 -14.45 2.13
C SER A 56 9.04 -15.51 2.18
N SER A 57 9.26 -16.57 2.95
CA SER A 57 8.23 -17.55 3.35
C SER A 57 8.19 -17.73 4.88
N LYS A 58 8.80 -16.79 5.61
CA LYS A 58 8.90 -16.80 7.08
C LYS A 58 8.15 -15.61 7.64
N ASN A 59 7.11 -15.89 8.42
CA ASN A 59 6.24 -14.85 8.96
C ASN A 59 6.92 -14.09 10.12
N PRO A 60 6.67 -12.78 10.30
CA PRO A 60 5.87 -11.94 9.41
C PRO A 60 6.65 -11.53 8.14
N ASP A 61 6.01 -11.64 6.99
CA ASP A 61 6.56 -11.27 5.68
C ASP A 61 5.60 -10.38 4.86
N THR A 62 5.95 -10.10 3.60
CA THR A 62 5.12 -9.27 2.73
C THR A 62 3.72 -9.85 2.46
N ALA A 63 3.55 -11.17 2.44
CA ALA A 63 2.22 -11.78 2.28
C ALA A 63 1.35 -11.54 3.52
N ASP A 64 1.92 -11.62 4.73
CA ASP A 64 1.22 -11.28 5.97
C ASP A 64 0.81 -9.80 6.01
N ALA A 65 1.64 -8.90 5.46
CA ALA A 65 1.32 -7.49 5.35
C ALA A 65 0.18 -7.24 4.35
N LEU A 66 0.24 -7.85 3.16
CA LEU A 66 -0.84 -7.73 2.16
C LEU A 66 -2.16 -8.31 2.65
N ALA A 67 -2.13 -9.38 3.44
CA ALA A 67 -3.31 -9.94 4.09
C ALA A 67 -4.07 -8.93 4.97
N LYS A 68 -3.38 -7.89 5.47
CA LYS A 68 -3.98 -6.78 6.23
C LYS A 68 -4.29 -5.57 5.37
N LEU A 69 -3.36 -5.19 4.49
CA LEU A 69 -3.47 -3.97 3.68
C LEU A 69 -4.54 -4.07 2.59
N ASP A 70 -4.69 -5.24 2.00
CA ASP A 70 -5.62 -5.50 0.89
C ASP A 70 -6.76 -6.44 1.33
N ALA A 71 -7.07 -6.46 2.63
CA ALA A 71 -8.19 -7.23 3.19
C ALA A 71 -9.53 -6.81 2.54
N ASP A 72 -10.39 -7.80 2.27
CA ASP A 72 -11.74 -7.54 1.78
C ASP A 72 -12.58 -6.88 2.88
N PRO A 73 -13.13 -5.67 2.65
CA PRO A 73 -13.96 -4.97 3.63
C PRO A 73 -15.18 -5.77 4.11
N ASN A 74 -15.68 -6.71 3.27
CA ASN A 74 -16.83 -7.54 3.60
C ASN A 74 -16.43 -8.92 4.18
N ASN A 75 -15.16 -9.31 4.06
CA ASN A 75 -14.64 -10.58 4.55
C ASN A 75 -13.17 -10.45 4.99
N PRO A 76 -12.90 -10.15 6.27
CA PRO A 76 -11.53 -9.89 6.75
C PRO A 76 -10.59 -11.11 6.68
N ASN A 77 -11.11 -12.31 6.40
CA ASN A 77 -10.31 -13.52 6.20
C ASN A 77 -9.87 -13.70 4.73
N SER A 78 -10.16 -12.73 3.87
CA SER A 78 -9.84 -12.71 2.46
C SER A 78 -9.13 -11.42 2.05
N VAL A 79 -8.41 -11.49 0.93
CA VAL A 79 -7.84 -10.32 0.24
C VAL A 79 -8.58 -10.04 -1.05
N ILE A 80 -8.62 -8.78 -1.47
CA ILE A 80 -9.11 -8.39 -2.80
C ILE A 80 -7.96 -8.43 -3.80
N LEU A 81 -8.11 -9.26 -4.83
CA LEU A 81 -7.12 -9.36 -5.91
C LEU A 81 -7.16 -8.11 -6.80
N ILE A 82 -5.98 -7.58 -7.15
CA ILE A 82 -5.90 -6.30 -7.87
C ILE A 82 -6.60 -6.32 -9.24
N TYR A 83 -6.38 -7.37 -10.05
CA TYR A 83 -6.88 -7.41 -11.42
C TYR A 83 -8.32 -7.89 -11.52
N SER A 84 -8.66 -8.98 -10.84
CA SER A 84 -9.99 -9.60 -10.95
C SER A 84 -11.02 -9.04 -9.98
N ARG A 85 -10.57 -8.26 -8.97
CA ARG A 85 -11.41 -7.76 -7.87
C ARG A 85 -12.11 -8.87 -7.07
N ARG A 86 -11.69 -10.13 -7.26
CA ARG A 86 -12.22 -11.30 -6.54
C ARG A 86 -11.72 -11.27 -5.10
N SER A 87 -12.60 -11.63 -4.17
CA SER A 87 -12.25 -11.94 -2.78
C SER A 87 -11.63 -13.35 -2.71
N GLU A 88 -10.39 -13.44 -2.26
CA GLU A 88 -9.64 -14.70 -2.18
C GLU A 88 -9.22 -14.97 -0.72
N PRO A 89 -9.50 -16.17 -0.17
CA PRO A 89 -9.08 -16.51 1.19
C PRO A 89 -7.59 -16.31 1.42
N ILE A 90 -7.22 -15.69 2.55
CA ILE A 90 -5.81 -15.49 2.94
C ILE A 90 -5.07 -16.84 3.00
N SER A 91 -5.75 -17.89 3.46
CA SER A 91 -5.23 -19.27 3.53
C SER A 91 -4.81 -19.85 2.18
N ASN A 92 -5.28 -19.29 1.06
CA ASN A 92 -4.94 -19.75 -0.29
C ASN A 92 -3.66 -19.12 -0.84
N PHE A 93 -2.89 -18.41 -0.02
CA PHE A 93 -1.60 -17.88 -0.43
C PHE A 93 -0.67 -19.00 -0.93
N GLY A 94 -0.14 -18.85 -2.15
CA GLY A 94 0.82 -19.79 -2.74
C GLY A 94 0.23 -21.11 -3.24
N THR A 95 -1.08 -21.36 -3.12
CA THR A 95 -1.74 -22.54 -3.72
C THR A 95 -1.88 -22.37 -5.23
N SER A 96 -2.13 -23.44 -6.00
CA SER A 96 -2.19 -23.37 -7.47
C SER A 96 -3.34 -22.50 -7.99
N SER A 97 -4.49 -22.53 -7.32
CA SER A 97 -5.71 -21.78 -7.67
C SER A 97 -5.89 -20.49 -6.87
N GLY A 98 -5.04 -20.25 -5.87
CA GLY A 98 -5.12 -19.09 -4.98
C GLY A 98 -4.43 -17.86 -5.51
N TRP A 99 -3.74 -17.16 -4.61
CA TRP A 99 -3.11 -15.88 -4.91
C TRP A 99 -1.62 -15.88 -4.59
N ASN A 100 -0.91 -14.93 -5.18
CA ASN A 100 0.50 -14.66 -4.90
C ASN A 100 0.75 -13.15 -4.91
N ARG A 101 1.96 -12.76 -4.51
CA ARG A 101 2.47 -11.39 -4.58
C ARG A 101 2.74 -11.01 -6.04
N GLU A 102 2.19 -9.89 -6.45
CA GLU A 102 2.39 -9.26 -7.76
C GLU A 102 3.17 -7.96 -7.59
N HIS A 103 4.21 -7.76 -8.39
CA HIS A 103 4.90 -6.48 -8.51
C HIS A 103 4.23 -5.64 -9.60
N LEU A 104 3.70 -4.45 -9.25
CA LEU A 104 3.08 -3.56 -10.25
C LEU A 104 4.10 -2.96 -11.22
N TRP A 105 5.27 -2.61 -10.71
CA TRP A 105 6.44 -2.28 -11.50
C TRP A 105 7.27 -3.52 -11.79
N CYS A 106 7.46 -3.82 -13.08
CA CYS A 106 8.22 -4.98 -13.52
C CYS A 106 9.69 -4.90 -13.08
N ASN A 107 10.19 -5.99 -12.47
CA ASN A 107 11.56 -6.04 -11.95
C ASN A 107 12.64 -5.79 -13.02
N SER A 108 12.37 -6.16 -14.27
CA SER A 108 13.29 -5.93 -15.41
C SER A 108 13.63 -4.47 -15.66
N TYR A 109 12.87 -3.52 -15.13
CA TYR A 109 13.09 -2.08 -15.29
C TYR A 109 13.92 -1.45 -14.16
N GLY A 110 14.79 -2.24 -13.55
CA GLY A 110 15.78 -1.74 -12.59
C GLY A 110 15.46 -1.98 -11.12
N ILE A 111 14.57 -2.93 -10.80
CA ILE A 111 14.47 -3.47 -9.45
C ILE A 111 15.26 -4.77 -9.43
N ASP A 112 16.37 -4.79 -8.71
CA ASP A 112 17.08 -6.02 -8.42
C ASP A 112 16.17 -6.90 -7.54
N LYS A 113 16.25 -8.23 -7.69
CA LYS A 113 15.42 -9.17 -6.92
C LYS A 113 15.82 -9.25 -5.43
N ARG A 114 16.35 -8.16 -4.89
CA ARG A 114 17.04 -8.00 -3.61
C ARG A 114 16.74 -6.61 -3.07
N GLY A 115 16.92 -6.43 -1.77
CA GLY A 115 16.79 -5.11 -1.13
C GLY A 115 15.35 -4.60 -0.97
N PRO A 116 15.21 -3.37 -0.46
CA PRO A 116 13.92 -2.83 -0.02
C PRO A 116 12.91 -2.62 -1.15
N ALA A 117 13.38 -2.21 -2.34
CA ALA A 117 12.52 -1.96 -3.51
C ALA A 117 11.78 -3.23 -3.98
N TYR A 118 12.41 -4.41 -3.85
CA TYR A 118 11.78 -5.67 -4.20
C TYR A 118 10.66 -6.07 -3.23
N SER A 119 10.75 -5.62 -1.98
CA SER A 119 9.75 -5.91 -0.95
C SER A 119 8.82 -4.74 -0.63
N ASP A 120 8.83 -3.70 -1.47
CA ASP A 120 8.02 -2.50 -1.28
C ASP A 120 6.52 -2.83 -1.30
N LEU A 121 5.85 -2.60 -0.17
CA LEU A 121 4.42 -2.87 0.00
C LEU A 121 3.52 -1.93 -0.80
N HIS A 122 4.02 -0.77 -1.23
CA HIS A 122 3.28 0.10 -2.14
C HIS A 122 3.27 -0.43 -3.57
N ASN A 123 4.28 -1.22 -3.94
CA ASN A 123 4.42 -1.82 -5.26
C ASN A 123 3.99 -3.30 -5.31
N LEU A 124 3.65 -3.89 -4.17
CA LEU A 124 3.17 -5.27 -4.07
C LEU A 124 1.65 -5.34 -3.92
N LYS A 125 1.02 -6.27 -4.64
CA LYS A 125 -0.42 -6.51 -4.57
C LYS A 125 -0.79 -7.99 -4.59
N PRO A 126 -1.90 -8.40 -3.98
CA PRO A 126 -2.46 -9.74 -4.19
C PRO A 126 -2.96 -9.87 -5.63
N ALA A 127 -2.50 -10.89 -6.35
CA ALA A 127 -3.04 -11.26 -7.64
C ALA A 127 -3.28 -12.77 -7.71
N ALA A 128 -4.22 -13.18 -8.56
CA ALA A 128 -4.44 -14.60 -8.82
C ALA A 128 -3.12 -15.23 -9.31
N ARG A 129 -2.76 -16.39 -8.75
CA ARG A 129 -1.53 -17.07 -9.15
C ARG A 129 -1.59 -17.57 -10.60
N HIS A 130 -2.79 -17.90 -11.07
CA HIS A 130 -3.01 -18.36 -12.45
C HIS A 130 -2.71 -17.24 -13.45
N TYR A 131 -1.68 -17.45 -14.29
CA TYR A 131 -1.27 -16.74 -15.52
C TYR A 131 -1.20 -15.20 -15.54
N LEU A 132 -1.56 -14.49 -14.46
CA LEU A 132 -1.53 -13.03 -14.40
C LEU A 132 -0.22 -12.48 -13.80
N ASN A 133 0.60 -13.32 -13.18
CA ASN A 133 1.85 -12.93 -12.50
C ASN A 133 3.10 -13.12 -13.39
N SER A 134 2.99 -12.77 -14.66
CA SER A 134 4.10 -12.79 -15.62
C SER A 134 3.92 -11.66 -16.63
N PRO A 135 5.02 -11.03 -17.09
CA PRO A 135 4.93 -9.78 -17.81
C PRO A 135 4.21 -9.98 -19.15
N ARG A 136 3.05 -9.31 -19.28
CA ARG A 136 2.15 -9.20 -20.44
C ARG A 136 1.09 -10.31 -20.58
N HIS A 137 -0.06 -10.07 -19.97
CA HIS A 137 -1.33 -10.31 -20.65
C HIS A 137 -2.35 -9.22 -20.29
N LEU A 138 -2.11 -8.01 -20.80
CA LEU A 138 -3.22 -7.10 -21.07
C LEU A 138 -3.91 -7.68 -22.32
N PRO A 139 -5.21 -8.05 -22.27
CA PRO A 139 -5.95 -8.22 -23.50
C PRO A 139 -6.01 -6.83 -24.16
N LEU A 140 -5.19 -6.65 -25.20
CA LEU A 140 -5.49 -5.61 -26.17
C LEU A 140 -6.81 -6.02 -26.82
N SER A 141 -7.74 -5.06 -26.81
CA SER A 141 -9.02 -5.05 -27.51
C SER A 141 -8.96 -5.74 -28.88
#